data_AF-A0A7J4FVS1-F1
#
_entry.id   AF-A0A7J4FVS1-F1
#
_cell.length_a   1.000
_cell.length_b   1.000
_cell.length_c   1.000
_cell.angle_alpha   90.00
_cell.angle_beta   90.00
_cell.angle_gamma   90.00
#
_symmetry.space_group_name_H-M   'P 1'
#
loop_
_entity.id
_entity.type
_entity.pdbx_description
1 polymer ?
#
loop_
_entity_poly.entity_id
_entity_poly.type
_entity_poly.pdbx_seq_one_letter_code
_entity_poly.pdbx_strand_id
1 'polypeptide(L)'
;MNNIKKVSRLTDLPHEILESARKAGIESNEKRRSGTYMMIDHEAVISRVNKHFKGKLEIIDTKVALKKYKWLQDYRWKLVDRGKDEYTECVDEDFGGGYFLRILKNARVEFPLQSCLMISSEGMKQNVHNIIIAEEGSDSRIITGCTLHPDVRSGQHIGISEFFIKKDAKLNFTMIHNWNESAKV
;
A
#
# COMPACT_ATOMS: atom_id res chain seq x y z
N MET A 1 0.51 -21.01 -10.44
CA MET A 1 1.12 -19.69 -10.25
C MET A 1 1.71 -19.64 -8.84
N ASN A 2 2.97 -19.24 -8.72
CA ASN A 2 3.79 -19.44 -7.53
C ASN A 2 3.20 -18.72 -6.31
N ASN A 3 3.06 -19.46 -5.21
CA ASN A 3 2.62 -18.94 -3.92
C ASN A 3 3.78 -18.11 -3.34
N ILE A 4 3.85 -16.81 -3.68
CA ILE A 4 4.93 -15.93 -3.20
C ILE A 4 4.78 -15.77 -1.69
N LYS A 5 5.69 -16.41 -0.96
CA LYS A 5 5.71 -16.36 0.51
C LYS A 5 6.22 -15.00 0.98
N LYS A 6 5.89 -14.65 2.22
CA LYS A 6 6.48 -13.48 2.90
C LYS A 6 8.00 -13.56 2.86
N VAL A 7 8.65 -12.47 2.48
CA VAL A 7 10.10 -12.36 2.39
C VAL A 7 10.65 -11.29 3.32
N SER A 8 11.95 -11.34 3.58
CA SER A 8 12.59 -10.45 4.56
C SER A 8 13.04 -9.11 3.98
N ARG A 9 13.40 -9.09 2.69
CA ARG A 9 13.90 -7.93 1.93
C ARG A 9 13.31 -7.95 0.53
N LEU A 10 13.20 -6.77 -0.11
CA LEU A 10 12.79 -6.69 -1.52
C LEU A 10 13.71 -7.52 -2.42
N THR A 11 15.01 -7.49 -2.17
CA THR A 11 16.01 -8.25 -2.95
C THR A 11 15.87 -9.76 -2.87
N ASP A 12 15.01 -10.28 -1.99
CA ASP A 12 14.70 -11.72 -1.91
C ASP A 12 13.58 -12.12 -2.90
N LEU A 13 12.93 -11.15 -3.58
CA LEU A 13 11.93 -11.39 -4.62
C LEU A 13 12.58 -11.66 -5.99
N PRO A 14 11.89 -12.38 -6.90
CA PRO A 14 12.29 -12.52 -8.29
C PRO A 14 12.65 -11.19 -8.98
N HIS A 15 13.66 -11.23 -9.85
CA HIS A 15 14.18 -10.04 -10.55
C HIS A 15 13.10 -9.32 -11.37
N GLU A 16 12.24 -10.08 -12.05
CA GLU A 16 11.09 -9.57 -12.81
C GLU A 16 10.13 -8.73 -11.98
N ILE A 17 9.86 -9.13 -10.73
CA ILE A 17 9.03 -8.39 -9.78
C ILE A 17 9.72 -7.08 -9.39
N LEU A 18 11.03 -7.12 -9.14
CA LEU A 18 11.80 -5.93 -8.79
C LEU A 18 11.88 -4.93 -9.93
N GLU A 19 12.05 -5.38 -11.17
CA GLU A 19 12.06 -4.49 -12.33
C GLU A 19 10.70 -3.84 -12.60
N SER A 20 9.59 -4.59 -12.49
CA SER A 20 8.25 -4.00 -12.57
C SER A 20 8.02 -2.98 -11.46
N ALA A 21 8.37 -3.31 -10.21
CA ALA A 21 8.23 -2.39 -9.08
C ALA A 21 9.09 -1.12 -9.26
N ARG A 22 10.31 -1.26 -9.81
CA ARG A 22 11.21 -0.13 -10.09
C ARG A 22 10.62 0.84 -11.12
N LYS A 23 9.95 0.33 -12.16
CA LYS A 23 9.21 1.17 -13.13
C LYS A 23 8.07 1.97 -12.48
N ALA A 24 7.53 1.46 -11.36
CA ALA A 24 6.56 2.16 -10.52
C ALA A 24 7.19 2.96 -9.36
N GLY A 25 8.51 3.24 -9.42
CA GLY A 25 9.20 4.10 -8.44
C GLY A 25 9.65 3.43 -7.15
N ILE A 26 9.60 2.10 -7.06
CA ILE A 26 10.02 1.35 -5.87
C ILE A 26 11.52 1.04 -5.94
N GLU A 27 12.25 1.41 -4.89
CA GLU A 27 13.68 1.12 -4.80
C GLU A 27 13.92 -0.17 -4.03
N SER A 28 14.62 -1.12 -4.66
CA SER A 28 15.10 -2.35 -4.00
C SER A 28 16.15 -2.07 -2.93
N ASN A 29 16.92 -0.98 -3.08
CA ASN A 29 17.84 -0.49 -2.06
C ASN A 29 17.10 0.38 -1.04
N GLU A 30 16.67 -0.24 0.05
CA GLU A 30 15.83 0.39 1.07
C GLU A 30 16.60 1.32 2.05
N LYS A 31 17.89 1.62 1.81
CA LYS A 31 18.71 2.46 2.71
C LYS A 31 18.14 3.86 2.91
N ARG A 32 17.53 4.44 1.88
CA ARG A 32 16.86 5.75 1.91
C ARG A 32 15.35 5.61 1.92
N ARG A 33 14.83 4.61 2.62
CA ARG A 33 13.40 4.38 2.83
C ARG A 33 13.11 4.20 4.32
N SER A 34 12.03 4.83 4.78
CA SER A 34 11.61 4.76 6.19
C SER A 34 10.79 3.51 6.49
N GLY A 35 10.16 2.95 5.47
CA GLY A 35 9.48 1.66 5.51
C GLY A 35 9.18 1.18 4.10
N THR A 36 8.90 -0.12 3.99
CA THR A 36 8.53 -0.78 2.75
C THR A 36 7.33 -1.67 2.99
N TYR A 37 6.35 -1.57 2.10
CA TYR A 37 5.24 -2.49 2.00
C TYR A 37 5.14 -2.99 0.56
N MET A 38 4.87 -4.28 0.39
CA MET A 38 4.57 -4.83 -0.92
C MET A 38 3.44 -5.85 -0.77
N MET A 39 2.41 -5.64 -1.57
CA MET A 39 1.27 -6.52 -1.74
C MET A 39 1.30 -7.07 -3.15
N ILE A 40 1.20 -8.39 -3.26
CA ILE A 40 1.05 -9.09 -4.53
C ILE A 40 -0.31 -9.77 -4.52
N ASP A 41 -1.12 -9.46 -5.51
CA ASP A 41 -2.54 -9.81 -5.55
C ASP A 41 -3.23 -9.36 -4.26
N HIS A 42 -3.69 -10.26 -3.39
CA HIS A 42 -4.33 -9.93 -2.11
C HIS A 42 -3.45 -10.21 -0.87
N GLU A 43 -2.16 -10.51 -1.06
CA GLU A 43 -1.27 -10.92 0.03
C GLU A 43 -0.12 -9.93 0.24
N ALA A 44 0.06 -9.51 1.49
CA ALA A 44 1.20 -8.68 1.90
C ALA A 44 2.46 -9.55 2.03
N VAL A 45 3.34 -9.48 1.03
CA VAL A 45 4.62 -10.23 0.99
C VAL A 45 5.73 -9.52 1.75
N ILE A 46 5.66 -8.19 1.89
CA ILE A 46 6.58 -7.39 2.72
C ILE A 46 5.77 -6.35 3.49
N SER A 47 6.06 -6.22 4.78
CA SER A 47 5.57 -5.15 5.64
C SER A 47 6.64 -4.90 6.69
N ARG A 48 7.37 -3.78 6.55
CA ARG A 48 8.54 -3.51 7.40
C ARG A 48 8.82 -2.03 7.56
N VAL A 49 9.15 -1.64 8.78
CA VAL A 49 9.67 -0.31 9.11
C VAL A 49 11.18 -0.39 9.29
N ASN A 50 11.91 0.56 8.72
CA ASN A 50 13.34 0.68 8.91
C ASN A 50 13.64 0.92 10.40
N LYS A 51 14.69 0.28 10.93
CA LYS A 51 15.06 0.34 12.36
C LYS A 51 15.17 1.77 12.88
N HIS A 52 15.66 2.72 12.06
CA HIS A 52 15.81 4.13 12.44
C HIS A 52 14.46 4.86 12.64
N PHE A 53 13.38 4.36 12.05
CA PHE A 53 12.03 4.94 12.11
C PHE A 53 11.06 4.12 12.97
N LYS A 54 11.56 3.12 13.71
CA LYS A 54 10.75 2.42 14.71
C LYS A 54 10.17 3.41 15.72
N GLY A 55 8.88 3.30 15.99
CA GLY A 55 8.18 4.23 16.89
C GLY A 55 7.91 5.61 16.27
N LYS A 56 8.16 5.81 14.97
CA LYS A 56 7.74 7.01 14.23
C LYS A 56 6.59 6.73 13.26
N LEU A 57 6.54 5.53 12.70
CA LEU A 57 5.49 5.11 11.79
C LEU A 57 5.19 3.61 11.93
N GLU A 58 4.00 3.22 11.47
CA GLU A 58 3.57 1.84 11.32
C GLU A 58 3.06 1.64 9.89
N ILE A 59 3.43 0.51 9.28
CA ILE A 59 2.83 0.04 8.03
C ILE A 59 2.59 -1.46 8.08
N ILE A 60 1.32 -1.84 7.96
CA ILE A 60 0.86 -3.24 7.99
C ILE A 60 -0.30 -3.41 7.02
N ASP A 61 -0.66 -4.66 6.73
CA ASP A 61 -1.85 -4.96 5.95
C ASP A 61 -3.12 -4.46 6.67
N THR A 62 -4.06 -3.85 5.94
CA THR A 62 -5.29 -3.29 6.49
C THR A 62 -6.16 -4.36 7.18
N LYS A 63 -6.20 -5.61 6.69
CA LYS A 63 -6.90 -6.74 7.35
C LYS A 63 -6.30 -7.01 8.72
N VAL A 64 -4.97 -6.90 8.85
CA VAL A 64 -4.28 -7.06 10.14
C VAL A 64 -4.57 -5.87 11.06
N ALA A 65 -4.52 -4.64 10.54
CA ALA A 65 -4.78 -3.44 11.30
C ALA A 65 -6.20 -3.40 11.88
N LEU A 66 -7.23 -3.77 11.11
CA LEU A 66 -8.62 -3.82 11.55
C LEU A 66 -8.86 -4.86 12.66
N LYS A 67 -8.09 -5.96 12.67
CA LYS A 67 -8.12 -6.94 13.77
C LYS A 67 -7.41 -6.41 15.02
N LYS A 68 -6.28 -5.73 14.84
CA LYS A 68 -5.42 -5.20 15.92
C LYS A 68 -6.03 -3.99 16.62
N TYR A 69 -6.66 -3.10 15.86
CA TYR A 69 -7.15 -1.80 16.34
C TYR A 69 -8.66 -1.70 16.16
N LYS A 70 -9.41 -1.92 17.25
CA LYS A 70 -10.88 -1.83 17.22
C LYS A 70 -11.38 -0.45 16.79
N TRP A 71 -10.68 0.60 17.20
CA TRP A 71 -10.97 1.99 16.81
C TRP A 71 -10.76 2.27 15.32
N LEU A 72 -10.06 1.41 14.57
CA LEU A 72 -9.84 1.64 13.13
C LEU A 72 -11.14 1.48 12.33
N GLN A 73 -12.16 0.80 12.87
CA GLN A 73 -13.50 0.75 12.28
C GLN A 73 -14.14 2.15 12.18
N ASP A 74 -13.75 3.07 13.06
CA ASP A 74 -14.22 4.46 13.02
C ASP A 74 -13.55 5.30 11.93
N TYR A 75 -12.61 4.72 11.17
CA TYR A 75 -11.92 5.36 10.05
C TYR A 75 -12.22 4.70 8.70
N ARG A 76 -12.70 3.45 8.69
CA ARG A 76 -13.00 2.74 7.44
C ARG A 76 -14.36 3.18 6.87
N TRP A 77 -14.39 3.50 5.58
CA TRP A 77 -15.58 3.97 4.85
C TRP A 77 -16.22 5.20 5.50
N LYS A 78 -15.38 6.15 5.93
CA LYS A 78 -15.83 7.40 6.55
C LYS A 78 -15.70 8.60 5.62
N LEU A 79 -14.65 8.62 4.81
CA LEU A 79 -14.44 9.67 3.81
C LEU A 79 -15.03 9.28 2.46
N VAL A 80 -15.07 7.98 2.17
CA VAL A 80 -15.67 7.42 0.95
C VAL A 80 -16.93 6.65 1.36
N ASP A 81 -18.04 6.90 0.67
CA ASP A 81 -19.26 6.10 0.83
C ASP A 81 -19.08 4.74 0.15
N ARG A 82 -19.47 3.67 0.84
CA ARG A 82 -19.40 2.29 0.37
C ARG A 82 -20.36 2.02 -0.80
N GLY A 83 -21.44 2.79 -0.92
CA GLY A 83 -22.47 2.65 -1.96
C GLY A 83 -22.39 3.75 -3.02
N LYS A 84 -21.22 4.37 -3.20
CA LYS A 84 -21.06 5.51 -4.11
C LYS A 84 -21.19 5.09 -5.58
N ASP A 85 -20.60 3.96 -5.91
CA ASP A 85 -20.55 3.37 -7.25
C ASP A 85 -20.21 1.87 -7.18
N GLU A 86 -20.32 1.19 -8.33
CA GLU A 86 -20.04 -0.26 -8.48
C GLU A 86 -18.63 -0.66 -8.01
N TYR A 87 -17.67 0.25 -8.02
CA TYR A 87 -16.29 -0.01 -7.59
C TYR A 87 -16.17 0.02 -6.06
N THR A 88 -16.79 1.01 -5.42
CA THR A 88 -16.86 1.09 -3.96
C THR A 88 -17.62 -0.08 -3.35
N GLU A 89 -18.75 -0.46 -3.95
CA GLU A 89 -19.55 -1.61 -3.51
C GLU A 89 -18.74 -2.91 -3.62
N CYS A 90 -18.06 -3.09 -4.75
CA CYS A 90 -17.20 -4.25 -4.95
C CYS A 90 -16.09 -4.38 -3.89
N VAL A 91 -15.44 -3.27 -3.52
CA VAL A 91 -14.37 -3.31 -2.51
C VAL A 91 -14.95 -3.55 -1.10
N ASP A 92 -16.18 -3.12 -0.82
CA ASP A 92 -16.84 -3.41 0.46
C ASP A 92 -17.22 -4.88 0.58
N GLU A 93 -17.76 -5.46 -0.50
CA GLU A 93 -18.20 -6.86 -0.57
C GLU A 93 -17.01 -7.84 -0.58
N ASP A 94 -15.99 -7.58 -1.38
CA ASP A 94 -14.82 -8.45 -1.56
C ASP A 94 -13.52 -7.69 -1.27
N PHE A 95 -13.27 -7.47 0.02
CA PHE A 95 -12.12 -6.72 0.52
C PHE A 95 -10.83 -7.56 0.49
N GLY A 96 -9.97 -7.30 -0.52
CA GLY A 96 -8.71 -8.01 -0.73
C GLY A 96 -7.56 -7.62 0.21
N GLY A 97 -7.65 -6.48 0.90
CA GLY A 97 -6.59 -5.96 1.79
C GLY A 97 -6.11 -4.59 1.35
N GLY A 98 -4.85 -4.27 1.65
CA GLY A 98 -4.26 -2.95 1.38
C GLY A 98 -3.29 -2.58 2.49
N TYR A 99 -2.76 -1.36 2.47
CA TYR A 99 -1.93 -0.90 3.57
C TYR A 99 -2.69 0.01 4.54
N PHE A 100 -2.56 -0.30 5.82
CA PHE A 100 -2.77 0.65 6.89
C PHE A 100 -1.43 1.31 7.21
N LEU A 101 -1.38 2.63 7.05
CA LEU A 101 -0.21 3.43 7.36
C LEU A 101 -0.56 4.47 8.40
N ARG A 102 0.21 4.49 9.49
CA ARG A 102 0.05 5.49 10.55
C ARG A 102 1.37 6.18 10.82
N ILE A 103 1.42 7.50 10.64
CA ILE A 103 2.54 8.32 11.09
C ILE A 103 2.20 8.85 12.47
N LEU A 104 3.07 8.58 13.45
CA LEU A 104 2.76 8.88 14.86
C LEU A 104 2.88 10.38 15.16
N LYS A 105 2.26 10.78 16.27
CA LYS A 105 2.16 12.19 16.68
C LYS A 105 3.56 12.83 16.74
N ASN A 106 3.70 14.03 16.17
CA ASN A 106 4.95 14.79 16.09
C ASN A 106 6.11 14.08 15.38
N ALA A 107 5.87 12.94 14.71
CA ALA A 107 6.94 12.21 14.05
C ALA A 107 7.34 12.90 12.75
N ARG A 108 8.63 13.24 12.64
CA ARG A 108 9.25 13.68 11.38
C ARG A 108 9.98 12.51 10.72
N VAL A 109 9.52 12.14 9.54
CA VAL A 109 10.01 11.02 8.75
C VAL A 109 10.71 11.56 7.50
N GLU A 110 12.03 11.65 7.57
CA GLU A 110 12.86 12.34 6.56
C GLU A 110 12.97 11.57 5.24
N PHE A 111 12.94 10.24 5.29
CA PHE A 111 12.97 9.38 4.10
C PHE A 111 11.57 8.91 3.73
N PRO A 112 11.23 8.85 2.43
CA PRO A 112 9.92 8.40 2.01
C PRO A 112 9.70 6.95 2.46
N LEU A 113 8.49 6.68 2.92
CA LEU A 113 7.97 5.33 2.97
C LEU A 113 7.62 4.92 1.53
N GLN A 114 7.86 3.66 1.17
CA GLN A 114 7.40 3.12 -0.11
C GLN A 114 6.40 1.98 0.08
N SER A 115 5.37 1.94 -0.78
CA SER A 115 4.44 0.83 -0.88
C SER A 115 4.26 0.41 -2.33
N CYS A 116 4.09 -0.89 -2.58
CA CYS A 116 3.83 -1.43 -3.91
C CYS A 116 2.58 -2.30 -3.90
N LEU A 117 1.69 -2.05 -4.86
CA LEU A 117 0.51 -2.85 -5.14
C LEU A 117 0.72 -3.50 -6.51
N MET A 118 1.00 -4.80 -6.53
CA MET A 118 1.29 -5.54 -7.75
C MET A 118 0.20 -6.56 -8.02
N ILE A 119 -0.27 -6.62 -9.26
CA ILE A 119 -1.06 -7.75 -9.77
C ILE A 119 -0.12 -8.76 -10.42
N SER A 120 -0.16 -10.02 -9.99
CA SER A 120 0.68 -11.11 -10.51
C SER A 120 -0.08 -12.28 -11.12
N SER A 121 -1.38 -12.38 -10.84
CA SER A 121 -2.25 -13.41 -11.40
C SER A 121 -3.06 -12.86 -12.58
N GLU A 122 -3.13 -13.63 -13.68
CA GLU A 122 -3.90 -13.27 -14.86
C GLU A 122 -5.40 -13.16 -14.51
N GLY A 123 -6.05 -12.07 -14.95
CA GLY A 123 -7.46 -11.81 -14.66
C GLY A 123 -7.76 -11.47 -13.20
N MET A 124 -6.74 -11.22 -12.36
CA MET A 124 -6.91 -10.86 -10.96
C MET A 124 -7.70 -9.55 -10.82
N LYS A 125 -8.67 -9.57 -9.90
CA LYS A 125 -9.38 -8.38 -9.43
C LYS A 125 -8.81 -7.96 -8.08
N GLN A 126 -7.94 -6.96 -8.09
CA GLN A 126 -7.26 -6.45 -6.92
C GLN A 126 -8.08 -5.35 -6.24
N ASN A 127 -8.94 -5.75 -5.31
CA ASN A 127 -9.74 -4.86 -4.47
C ASN A 127 -8.92 -4.41 -3.25
N VAL A 128 -8.56 -3.12 -3.20
CA VAL A 128 -7.68 -2.56 -2.18
C VAL A 128 -8.40 -1.48 -1.39
N HIS A 129 -8.28 -1.51 -0.06
CA HIS A 129 -8.69 -0.43 0.84
C HIS A 129 -7.50 -0.01 1.72
N ASN A 130 -6.88 1.11 1.35
CA ASN A 130 -5.81 1.72 2.12
C ASN A 130 -6.38 2.72 3.12
N ILE A 131 -5.84 2.73 4.33
CA ILE A 131 -6.17 3.72 5.35
C ILE A 131 -4.88 4.38 5.81
N ILE A 132 -4.80 5.69 5.63
CA ILE A 132 -3.63 6.50 5.96
C ILE A 132 -4.02 7.47 7.06
N ILE A 133 -3.29 7.45 8.19
CA ILE A 133 -3.49 8.38 9.29
C ILE A 133 -2.16 9.11 9.56
N ALA A 134 -2.13 10.41 9.28
CA ALA A 134 -1.07 11.30 9.72
C ALA A 134 -1.51 11.95 11.04
N GLU A 135 -0.95 11.50 12.15
CA GLU A 135 -1.27 12.02 13.48
C GLU A 135 -0.83 13.48 13.64
N GLU A 136 -1.35 14.16 14.66
CA GLU A 136 -1.11 15.58 14.91
C GLU A 136 0.39 15.93 14.88
N GLY A 137 0.74 17.00 14.18
CA GLY A 137 2.12 17.49 14.06
C GLY A 137 3.10 16.58 13.30
N SER A 138 2.64 15.49 12.67
CA SER A 138 3.52 14.59 11.92
C SER A 138 3.93 15.15 10.56
N ASP A 139 5.08 14.75 10.02
CA ASP A 139 5.58 15.14 8.70
C ASP A 139 6.21 13.94 8.00
N SER A 140 5.65 13.52 6.87
CA SER A 140 6.09 12.34 6.13
C SER A 140 5.89 12.45 4.61
N ARG A 141 6.58 11.56 3.89
CA ARG A 141 6.49 11.36 2.45
C ARG A 141 6.19 9.89 2.16
N ILE A 142 5.27 9.63 1.23
CA ILE A 142 4.90 8.28 0.78
C ILE A 142 5.05 8.22 -0.73
N ILE A 143 5.66 7.14 -1.22
CA ILE A 143 5.71 6.77 -2.63
C ILE A 143 4.97 5.45 -2.80
N THR A 144 3.86 5.46 -3.51
CA THR A 144 3.09 4.25 -3.86
C THR A 144 3.31 3.91 -5.32
N GLY A 145 3.71 2.67 -5.61
CA GLY A 145 3.82 2.15 -6.97
C GLY A 145 2.74 1.11 -7.25
N CYS A 146 1.98 1.27 -8.32
CA CYS A 146 0.99 0.29 -8.76
C CYS A 146 1.40 -0.29 -10.12
N THR A 147 1.48 -1.62 -10.22
CA THR A 147 2.00 -2.26 -11.43
C THR A 147 1.56 -3.72 -11.62
N LEU A 148 1.99 -4.32 -12.72
CA LEU A 148 1.75 -5.72 -13.06
C LEU A 148 3.06 -6.50 -13.07
N HIS A 149 2.95 -7.79 -12.78
CA HIS A 149 3.97 -8.75 -13.16
C HIS A 149 4.12 -8.77 -14.70
N PRO A 150 5.34 -8.93 -15.25
CA PRO A 150 5.56 -8.86 -16.70
C PRO A 150 4.73 -9.86 -17.53
N ASP A 151 4.43 -11.02 -16.95
CA ASP A 151 3.64 -12.07 -17.63
C ASP A 151 2.12 -11.84 -17.58
N VAL A 152 1.64 -10.87 -16.80
CA VAL A 152 0.21 -10.59 -16.69
C VAL A 152 -0.22 -9.66 -17.83
N ARG A 153 -1.21 -10.10 -18.59
CA ARG A 153 -1.80 -9.34 -19.68
C ARG A 153 -3.02 -8.56 -19.24
N SER A 154 -3.87 -9.13 -18.41
CA SER A 154 -5.10 -8.49 -17.95
C SER A 154 -5.27 -8.61 -16.44
N GLY A 155 -5.91 -7.59 -15.87
CA GLY A 155 -6.23 -7.51 -14.45
C GLY A 155 -7.05 -6.25 -14.19
N GLN A 156 -7.71 -6.20 -13.05
CA GLN A 156 -8.47 -5.04 -12.60
C GLN A 156 -7.94 -4.58 -11.25
N HIS A 157 -7.54 -3.32 -11.13
CA HIS A 157 -7.18 -2.69 -9.87
C HIS A 157 -8.32 -1.78 -9.42
N ILE A 158 -8.88 -2.02 -8.23
CA ILE A 158 -9.88 -1.15 -7.62
C ILE A 158 -9.33 -0.67 -6.28
N GLY A 159 -8.82 0.56 -6.28
CA GLY A 159 -8.12 1.13 -5.13
C GLY A 159 -8.92 2.23 -4.41
N ILE A 160 -9.39 1.93 -3.20
CA ILE A 160 -9.94 2.92 -2.28
C ILE A 160 -8.85 3.34 -1.29
N SER A 161 -8.64 4.64 -1.11
CA SER A 161 -7.65 5.15 -0.15
C SER A 161 -8.24 6.32 0.64
N GLU A 162 -8.28 6.17 1.97
CA GLU A 162 -8.79 7.21 2.89
C GLU A 162 -7.64 7.85 3.65
N PHE A 163 -7.48 9.17 3.51
CA PHE A 163 -6.39 9.93 4.10
C PHE A 163 -6.90 10.84 5.21
N PHE A 164 -6.50 10.56 6.45
CA PHE A 164 -6.84 11.33 7.63
C PHE A 164 -5.62 12.14 8.08
N ILE A 165 -5.62 13.43 7.73
CA ILE A 165 -4.54 14.36 8.07
C ILE A 165 -4.97 15.19 9.27
N LYS A 166 -4.38 14.91 10.43
CA LYS A 166 -4.73 15.60 11.68
C LYS A 166 -4.08 16.98 11.75
N LYS A 167 -4.49 17.73 12.77
CA LYS A 167 -4.01 19.11 13.01
C LYS A 167 -2.48 19.20 12.92
N ASP A 168 -1.99 20.21 12.19
CA ASP A 168 -0.57 20.50 11.97
C ASP A 168 0.25 19.36 11.33
N ALA A 169 -0.40 18.30 10.84
CA ALA A 169 0.27 17.22 10.12
C ALA A 169 0.50 17.60 8.65
N LYS A 170 1.59 17.09 8.07
CA LYS A 170 1.98 17.25 6.67
C LYS A 170 2.22 15.90 6.05
N LEU A 171 1.58 15.66 4.92
CA LEU A 171 1.77 14.44 4.15
C LEU A 171 1.99 14.78 2.69
N ASN A 172 3.10 14.29 2.13
CA ASN A 172 3.31 14.30 0.69
C ASN A 172 3.08 12.87 0.18
N PHE A 173 2.15 12.71 -0.76
CA PHE A 173 1.81 11.43 -1.35
C PHE A 173 2.11 11.46 -2.85
N THR A 174 2.96 10.55 -3.31
CA THR A 174 3.29 10.38 -4.72
C THR A 174 2.87 8.98 -5.14
N MET A 175 2.07 8.88 -6.19
CA MET A 175 1.65 7.61 -6.74
C MET A 175 2.08 7.49 -8.19
N ILE A 176 2.71 6.35 -8.53
CA ILE A 176 3.23 6.07 -9.87
C ILE A 176 2.55 4.81 -10.37
N HIS A 177 1.87 4.94 -11.50
CA HIS A 177 1.17 3.84 -12.15
C HIS A 177 1.98 3.35 -13.34
N ASN A 178 2.29 2.06 -13.36
CA ASN A 178 2.95 1.38 -14.47
C ASN A 178 2.11 0.16 -14.86
N TRP A 179 1.08 0.41 -15.65
CA TRP A 179 0.12 -0.57 -16.14
C TRP A 179 0.35 -0.85 -17.63
N ASN A 180 -0.07 -2.01 -18.11
CA ASN A 180 -0.13 -2.30 -19.54
C ASN A 180 -1.46 -1.78 -20.13
N GLU A 181 -1.60 -1.77 -21.46
CA GLU A 181 -2.79 -1.24 -22.15
C GLU A 181 -4.09 -2.00 -21.85
N SER A 182 -3.99 -3.26 -21.43
CA SER A 182 -5.13 -4.15 -21.20
C SER A 182 -5.58 -4.19 -19.74
N ALA A 183 -4.89 -3.47 -18.85
CA ALA A 183 -5.25 -3.35 -17.45
C ALA A 183 -6.43 -2.39 -17.26
N LYS A 184 -7.39 -2.80 -16.42
CA LYS A 184 -8.47 -1.93 -15.95
C LYS A 184 -8.06 -1.33 -14.60
N VAL A 185 -8.08 -0.01 -14.50
CA VAL A 185 -7.59 0.74 -13.34
C VAL A 185 -8.50 1.91 -13.01
#